data_AF-A0A183TIN6-F1
#
_entry.id   AF-A0A183TIN6-F1
#
_cell.length_a   1.000
_cell.length_b   1.000
_cell.length_c   1.000
_cell.angle_alpha   90.00
_cell.angle_beta   90.00
_cell.angle_gamma   90.00
#
_symmetry.space_group_name_H-M   'P 1'
#
loop_
_entity.id
_entity.type
_entity.pdbx_description
1 polymer ?
#
loop_
_entity_poly.entity_id
_entity_poly.type
_entity_poly.pdbx_seq_one_letter_code
_entity_poly.pdbx_strand_id
1 'polypeptide(L)'
;MHPRLRRWHLLDYVLVRRRGQQDVLVTKAIRDAHGWTDHRLVISPTRLRLQPHERPKVSDRQDWFDDNDADISNLLADKNGLHKAYVDLRTDATKAAFLRCRRLVQQRLRDMQDAWMIRKAEKIQGCVDRKEMINVFKAVKAIYGPCI
;
A
#
# COMPACT_ATOMS: atom_id res chain seq x y z
N MET A 1 -3.38 -0.95 -20.42
CA MET A 1 -3.34 -1.04 -21.91
C MET A 1 -3.85 -2.42 -22.28
N HIS A 2 -5.11 -2.52 -22.68
CA HIS A 2 -5.69 -3.82 -22.99
C HIS A 2 -5.01 -4.41 -24.25
N PRO A 3 -4.38 -5.61 -24.18
CA PRO A 3 -3.52 -6.13 -25.25
C PRO A 3 -4.21 -6.25 -26.62
N ARG A 4 -5.54 -6.38 -26.64
CA ARG A 4 -6.31 -6.72 -27.84
C ARG A 4 -6.83 -5.56 -28.67
N LEU A 5 -6.91 -4.33 -28.14
CA LEU A 5 -7.67 -3.25 -28.81
C LEU A 5 -6.93 -1.93 -29.04
N ARG A 6 -5.72 -1.73 -28.49
CA ARG A 6 -4.88 -0.51 -28.67
C ARG A 6 -5.66 0.82 -28.55
N ARG A 7 -6.77 0.85 -27.81
CA ARG A 7 -7.60 2.04 -27.56
C ARG A 7 -7.66 2.30 -26.05
N TRP A 8 -7.61 3.57 -25.68
CA TRP A 8 -7.79 4.00 -24.29
C TRP A 8 -9.28 4.06 -23.98
N HIS A 9 -9.70 3.46 -22.86
CA HIS A 9 -11.07 3.51 -22.37
C HIS A 9 -11.12 4.27 -21.04
N LEU A 10 -12.11 5.14 -20.86
CA LEU A 10 -12.37 5.82 -19.58
C LEU A 10 -13.11 4.82 -18.68
N LEU A 11 -12.37 4.21 -17.76
CA LEU A 11 -12.90 3.20 -16.82
C LEU A 11 -13.03 3.75 -15.40
N ASP A 12 -12.23 4.76 -15.04
CA ASP A 12 -12.14 5.31 -13.69
C ASP A 12 -12.93 6.61 -13.57
N TYR A 13 -13.88 6.66 -12.62
CA TYR A 13 -14.74 7.81 -12.37
C TYR A 13 -14.65 8.24 -10.91
N VAL A 14 -14.70 9.55 -10.66
CA VAL A 14 -14.88 10.11 -9.32
C VAL A 14 -16.34 10.57 -9.21
N LEU A 15 -17.15 9.84 -8.45
CA LEU A 15 -18.55 10.17 -8.24
C LEU A 15 -18.69 11.17 -7.08
N VAL A 16 -19.41 12.26 -7.34
CA VAL A 16 -19.62 13.34 -6.36
C VAL A 16 -21.11 13.59 -6.22
N ARG A 17 -21.59 13.79 -4.97
CA ARG A 17 -22.98 14.18 -4.72
C ARG A 17 -23.23 15.58 -5.31
N ARG A 18 -24.39 15.79 -5.95
CA ARG A 18 -24.75 17.08 -6.57
C ARG A 18 -24.50 18.30 -5.67
N ARG A 19 -24.74 18.18 -4.36
CA ARG A 19 -24.53 19.26 -3.38
C ARG A 19 -23.06 19.65 -3.16
N GLY A 20 -22.12 18.73 -3.39
CA GLY A 20 -20.67 18.95 -3.20
C GLY A 20 -19.93 19.21 -4.51
N GLN A 21 -20.63 19.37 -5.64
CA GLN A 21 -19.99 19.58 -6.94
C GLN A 21 -19.19 20.89 -6.98
N GLN A 22 -19.62 21.93 -6.26
CA GLN A 22 -18.93 23.23 -6.20
C GLN A 22 -17.57 23.16 -5.47
N ASP A 23 -17.37 22.13 -4.64
CA ASP A 23 -16.13 21.95 -3.87
C ASP A 23 -15.07 21.17 -4.65
N VAL A 24 -15.42 20.58 -5.79
CA VAL A 24 -14.52 19.80 -6.64
C VAL A 24 -13.71 20.74 -7.52
N LEU A 25 -12.39 20.63 -7.44
CA LEU A 25 -11.44 21.33 -8.28
C LEU A 25 -11.12 20.51 -9.54
N VAL A 26 -10.19 21.00 -10.36
CA VAL A 26 -9.83 20.36 -11.62
C VAL A 26 -9.32 18.93 -11.39
N THR A 27 -10.10 17.95 -11.84
CA THR A 27 -9.73 16.54 -11.89
C THR A 27 -8.72 16.30 -13.01
N LYS A 28 -7.62 15.62 -12.69
CA LYS A 28 -6.56 15.30 -13.67
C LYS A 28 -6.14 13.84 -13.60
N ALA A 29 -5.84 13.26 -14.77
CA ALA A 29 -5.19 11.96 -14.88
C ALA A 29 -3.68 12.14 -15.01
N ILE A 30 -2.90 11.45 -14.17
CA ILE A 30 -1.44 11.46 -14.17
C ILE A 30 -0.95 10.30 -15.02
N ARG A 31 -0.26 10.64 -16.12
CA ARG A 31 0.21 9.66 -17.12
C ARG A 31 1.41 8.83 -16.65
N ASP A 32 2.28 9.42 -15.83
CA ASP A 32 3.57 8.84 -15.45
C ASP A 32 3.60 8.25 -14.03
N ALA A 33 2.46 8.21 -13.35
CA ALA A 33 2.34 7.53 -12.07
C ALA A 33 2.30 6.01 -12.32
N HIS A 34 3.46 5.34 -12.21
CA HIS A 34 3.56 3.88 -12.34
C HIS A 34 2.94 3.20 -11.11
N GLY A 35 1.61 3.08 -11.08
CA GLY A 35 0.84 2.42 -10.02
C GLY A 35 0.91 0.89 -10.03
N TRP A 36 1.74 0.29 -10.89
CA TRP A 36 1.81 -1.16 -11.16
C TRP A 36 0.53 -1.75 -11.78
N THR A 37 -0.49 -0.92 -12.01
CA THR A 37 -1.70 -1.24 -12.74
C THR A 37 -1.57 -0.76 -14.18
N ASP A 38 -2.44 -1.25 -15.05
CA ASP A 38 -2.53 -0.79 -16.42
C ASP A 38 -3.44 0.45 -16.58
N HIS A 39 -3.83 1.04 -15.43
CA HIS A 39 -4.64 2.24 -15.23
C HIS A 39 -3.78 3.47 -14.91
N ARG A 40 -4.32 4.67 -15.18
CA ARG A 40 -3.69 5.95 -14.82
C ARG A 40 -4.26 6.46 -13.50
N LEU A 41 -3.41 7.01 -12.64
CA LEU A 41 -3.86 7.65 -11.40
C LEU A 41 -4.70 8.88 -11.73
N VAL A 42 -5.95 8.91 -11.27
CA VAL A 42 -6.84 10.09 -11.37
C VAL A 42 -6.89 10.78 -10.01
N ILE A 43 -6.64 12.09 -9.99
CA ILE A 43 -6.73 12.93 -8.78
C ILE A 43 -7.82 13.97 -9.01
N SER A 44 -8.80 14.02 -8.10
CA SER A 44 -9.89 15.00 -8.06
C SER A 44 -9.79 15.79 -6.76
N PRO A 45 -9.03 16.90 -6.71
CA PRO A 45 -8.89 17.68 -5.49
C PRO A 45 -10.26 18.24 -5.08
N THR A 46 -10.60 18.18 -3.80
CA THR A 46 -11.91 18.64 -3.31
C THR A 46 -11.73 19.42 -2.01
N ARG A 47 -12.47 20.52 -1.84
CA ARG A 47 -12.45 21.36 -0.63
C ARG A 47 -13.35 20.76 0.45
N LEU A 48 -12.85 19.74 1.14
CA LEU A 48 -13.58 19.10 2.24
C LEU A 48 -13.09 19.62 3.59
N ARG A 49 -14.03 20.09 4.42
CA ARG A 49 -13.77 20.36 5.83
C ARG A 49 -13.98 19.08 6.63
N LEU A 50 -12.90 18.35 6.87
CA LEU A 50 -12.92 17.19 7.75
C LEU A 50 -12.81 17.68 9.19
N GLN A 51 -13.81 17.39 10.02
CA GLN A 51 -13.64 17.54 11.46
C GLN A 51 -12.69 16.44 11.94
N PRO A 52 -11.73 16.75 12.83
CA PRO A 52 -10.94 15.72 13.49
C PRO A 52 -11.90 14.81 14.25
N HIS A 53 -12.11 13.61 13.71
CA HIS A 53 -12.78 12.55 14.44
C HIS A 53 -11.74 11.95 15.39
N GLU A 54 -12.04 11.92 16.69
CA GLU A 54 -11.27 11.11 17.63
C GLU A 54 -11.23 9.69 17.08
N ARG A 55 -10.03 9.25 16.66
CA ARG A 55 -9.87 7.90 16.14
C ARG A 55 -10.34 6.96 17.25
N PRO A 56 -11.31 6.06 17.00
CA PRO A 56 -11.50 4.92 17.88
C PRO A 56 -10.12 4.32 18.09
N LYS A 57 -9.72 4.08 19.34
CA LYS A 57 -8.45 3.41 19.64
C LYS A 57 -8.35 2.25 18.66
N VAL A 58 -7.34 2.28 17.79
CA VAL A 58 -7.03 1.18 16.90
C VAL A 58 -6.85 0.01 17.85
N SER A 59 -7.87 -0.86 17.92
CA SER A 59 -7.82 -2.12 18.66
C SER A 59 -6.46 -2.72 18.38
N ASP A 60 -5.60 -2.98 19.36
CA ASP A 60 -4.23 -3.53 19.25
C ASP A 60 -4.06 -4.49 18.06
N ARG A 61 -3.92 -3.91 16.86
CA ARG A 61 -3.89 -4.63 15.59
C ARG A 61 -2.46 -4.52 15.17
N GLN A 62 -1.69 -5.48 15.66
CA GLN A 62 -0.32 -5.62 15.25
C GLN A 62 -0.34 -6.13 13.82
N ASP A 63 -0.19 -5.20 12.88
CA ASP A 63 -0.04 -5.53 11.48
C ASP A 63 1.40 -5.97 11.22
N TRP A 64 1.71 -6.32 9.97
CA TRP A 64 3.07 -6.74 9.63
C TRP A 64 4.04 -5.55 9.53
N PHE A 65 3.55 -4.31 9.49
CA PHE A 65 4.36 -3.09 9.37
C PHE A 65 4.88 -2.61 10.73
N ASP A 66 4.10 -2.72 11.80
CA ASP A 66 4.43 -2.15 13.12
C ASP A 66 5.82 -2.57 13.61
N ASP A 67 6.16 -3.86 13.51
CA ASP A 67 7.44 -4.40 13.95
C ASP A 67 8.61 -4.07 12.98
N ASN A 68 8.30 -3.64 11.75
CA ASN A 68 9.27 -3.42 10.67
C ASN A 68 9.40 -1.94 10.25
N ASP A 69 8.73 -1.01 10.95
CA ASP A 69 8.60 0.40 10.52
C ASP A 69 9.96 1.08 10.28
N ALA A 70 10.93 0.86 11.17
CA ALA A 70 12.28 1.41 11.05
C ALA A 70 13.02 0.86 9.81
N ASP A 71 12.95 -0.45 9.59
CA ASP A 71 13.61 -1.10 8.46
C ASP A 71 12.98 -0.68 7.13
N ILE A 72 11.64 -0.59 7.08
CA ILE A 72 10.90 -0.10 5.91
C ILE A 72 11.28 1.36 5.63
N SER A 73 11.36 2.20 6.66
CA SER A 73 11.76 3.60 6.52
C SER A 73 13.17 3.73 5.94
N ASN A 74 14.12 2.93 6.41
CA ASN A 74 15.49 2.90 5.88
C ASN A 74 15.53 2.45 4.41
N LEU A 75 14.85 1.35 4.07
CA LEU A 75 14.74 0.85 2.69
C LEU A 75 14.14 1.89 1.75
N LEU A 76 13.16 2.65 2.22
CA LEU A 76 12.54 3.73 1.45
C LEU A 76 13.47 4.94 1.31
N ALA A 77 14.23 5.30 2.33
CA ALA A 77 15.21 6.38 2.27
C ALA A 77 16.25 6.13 1.17
N ASP A 78 16.85 4.94 1.13
CA ASP A 78 17.83 4.54 0.11
C ASP A 78 17.24 4.60 -1.31
N LYS A 79 16.03 4.04 -1.47
CA LYS A 79 15.32 4.04 -2.75
C LYS A 79 15.02 5.47 -3.21
N ASN A 80 14.61 6.34 -2.30
CA ASN A 80 14.27 7.72 -2.61
C ASN A 80 15.52 8.54 -2.97
N GLY A 81 16.65 8.30 -2.29
CA GLY A 81 17.95 8.90 -2.64
C GLY A 81 18.40 8.53 -4.06
N LEU A 82 18.33 7.24 -4.40
CA LEU A 82 18.67 6.77 -5.75
C LEU A 82 17.67 7.23 -6.82
N HIS A 83 16.39 7.34 -6.46
CA HIS A 83 15.38 7.92 -7.35
C HIS A 83 15.68 9.38 -7.66
N LYS A 84 16.06 10.17 -6.64
CA LYS A 84 16.47 11.57 -6.83
C LYS A 84 17.67 11.67 -7.77
N ALA A 85 18.72 10.89 -7.52
CA ALA A 85 19.91 10.86 -8.39
C ALA A 85 19.59 10.46 -9.85
N TYR A 86 18.65 9.53 -10.05
CA TYR A 86 18.17 9.16 -11.38
C TYR A 86 17.40 10.30 -12.07
N VAL A 87 16.57 11.03 -11.33
CA VAL A 87 15.82 12.18 -11.87
C VAL A 87 16.77 13.32 -12.24
N ASP A 88 17.77 13.59 -11.41
CA ASP A 88 18.73 14.69 -11.59
C ASP A 88 19.74 14.42 -12.71
N LEU A 89 20.30 13.20 -12.77
CA LEU A 89 21.37 12.82 -13.70
C LEU A 89 20.97 11.53 -14.45
N ARG A 90 19.97 11.65 -15.34
CA ARG A 90 19.37 10.56 -16.13
C ARG A 90 20.38 9.82 -17.02
N THR A 91 21.20 8.96 -16.42
CA THR A 91 22.20 8.11 -17.07
C THR A 91 21.81 6.65 -16.91
N ASP A 92 22.35 5.78 -17.75
CA ASP A 92 22.09 4.33 -17.65
C ASP A 92 22.57 3.75 -16.31
N ALA A 93 23.66 4.30 -15.76
CA ALA A 93 24.20 3.91 -14.45
C ALA A 93 23.22 4.24 -13.30
N THR A 94 22.70 5.48 -13.23
CA THR A 94 21.76 5.90 -12.18
C THR A 94 20.41 5.18 -12.31
N LYS A 95 19.94 4.96 -13.55
CA LYS A 95 18.75 4.16 -13.84
C LYS A 95 18.91 2.71 -13.37
N ALA A 96 20.05 2.08 -13.68
CA ALA A 96 20.33 0.71 -13.25
C ALA A 96 20.42 0.60 -11.73
N ALA A 97 21.07 1.56 -11.05
CA ALA A 97 21.17 1.60 -9.59
C ALA A 97 19.78 1.71 -8.93
N PHE A 98 18.92 2.63 -9.40
CA PHE A 98 17.55 2.75 -8.90
C PHE A 98 16.74 1.46 -9.12
N LEU A 99 16.81 0.86 -10.30
CA LEU A 99 16.07 -0.39 -10.59
C LEU A 99 16.55 -1.58 -9.78
N ARG A 100 17.85 -1.65 -9.44
CA ARG A 100 18.38 -2.66 -8.51
C ARG A 100 17.85 -2.44 -7.10
N CYS A 101 17.93 -1.22 -6.59
CA CYS A 101 17.40 -0.87 -5.27
C CYS A 101 15.90 -1.13 -5.17
N ARG A 102 15.10 -0.74 -6.18
CA ARG A 102 13.66 -1.03 -6.23
C ARG A 102 13.38 -2.53 -6.09
N ARG A 103 14.12 -3.39 -6.80
CA ARG A 103 13.98 -4.85 -6.69
C ARG A 103 14.33 -5.37 -5.29
N LEU A 104 15.41 -4.86 -4.70
CA LEU A 104 15.82 -5.21 -3.34
C LEU A 104 14.75 -4.83 -2.30
N VAL A 105 14.25 -3.59 -2.37
CA VAL A 105 13.19 -3.12 -1.47
C VAL A 105 11.95 -4.00 -1.61
N GLN A 106 11.53 -4.32 -2.84
CA GLN A 106 10.39 -5.21 -3.05
C GLN A 106 10.62 -6.62 -2.49
N GLN A 107 11.83 -7.15 -2.61
CA GLN A 107 12.16 -8.46 -2.05
C GLN A 107 12.07 -8.43 -0.53
N ARG A 108 12.73 -7.46 0.11
CA ARG A 108 12.72 -7.31 1.58
C ARG A 108 11.33 -7.13 2.15
N LEU A 109 10.48 -6.34 1.50
CA LEU A 109 9.09 -6.14 1.93
C LEU A 109 8.29 -7.45 1.85
N ARG A 110 8.51 -8.28 0.82
CA ARG A 110 7.89 -9.61 0.75
C ARG A 110 8.41 -10.53 1.84
N ASP A 111 9.71 -10.58 2.05
CA ASP A 111 10.31 -11.43 3.09
C ASP A 111 9.78 -11.06 4.50
N MET A 112 9.60 -9.77 4.79
CA MET A 112 9.02 -9.29 6.04
C MET A 112 7.55 -9.72 6.20
N GLN A 113 6.75 -9.62 5.13
CA GLN A 113 5.38 -10.11 5.11
C GLN A 113 5.31 -11.63 5.33
N ASP A 114 6.14 -12.39 4.62
CA ASP A 114 6.19 -13.84 4.71
C ASP A 114 6.60 -14.30 6.11
N ALA A 115 7.62 -13.66 6.70
CA ALA A 115 8.04 -13.93 8.08
C ALA A 115 6.95 -13.63 9.11
N TRP A 116 6.14 -12.59 8.88
CA TRP A 116 4.98 -12.32 9.73
C TRP A 116 3.89 -13.38 9.56
N MET A 117 3.58 -13.77 8.32
CA MET A 117 2.60 -14.82 8.02
C MET A 117 2.98 -16.17 8.62
N ILE A 118 4.26 -16.56 8.54
CA ILE A 118 4.79 -17.78 9.16
C ILE A 118 4.58 -17.74 10.68
N ARG A 119 4.99 -16.66 11.34
CA ARG A 119 4.81 -16.50 12.80
C ARG A 119 3.35 -16.54 13.23
N LYS A 120 2.43 -15.98 12.44
CA LYS A 120 0.99 -16.07 12.73
C LYS A 120 0.45 -17.48 12.53
N ALA A 121 0.90 -18.20 11.49
CA ALA A 121 0.52 -19.59 11.25
C ALA A 121 0.97 -20.50 12.40
N GLU A 122 2.22 -20.36 12.85
CA GLU A 122 2.76 -21.10 14.02
C GLU A 122 1.96 -20.82 15.29
N LYS A 123 1.55 -19.56 15.53
CA LYS A 123 0.72 -19.20 16.68
C LYS A 123 -0.66 -19.89 16.63
N ILE A 124 -1.29 -19.93 15.46
CA ILE A 124 -2.58 -20.61 15.27
C ILE A 124 -2.40 -22.11 15.49
N GLN A 125 -1.38 -22.72 14.88
CA GLN A 125 -1.09 -24.14 15.03
C GLN A 125 -0.88 -24.50 16.51
N GLY A 126 -0.07 -23.74 17.25
CA GLY A 126 0.16 -23.98 18.66
C GLY A 126 -1.12 -23.88 19.52
N CYS A 127 -2.07 -23.01 19.18
CA CYS A 127 -3.38 -22.96 19.85
C CYS A 127 -4.24 -24.19 19.53
N VAL A 128 -4.18 -24.70 18.29
CA VAL A 128 -4.87 -25.93 17.88
C VAL A 128 -4.30 -27.14 18.61
N ASP A 129 -2.98 -27.26 18.68
CA ASP A 129 -2.28 -28.37 19.34
C ASP A 129 -2.62 -28.44 20.84
N ARG A 130 -2.82 -27.29 21.48
CA ARG A 130 -3.26 -27.17 22.88
C ARG A 130 -4.78 -27.29 23.10
N LYS A 131 -5.57 -27.50 22.03
CA LYS A 131 -7.05 -27.51 22.05
C LYS A 131 -7.69 -26.22 22.58
N GLU A 132 -7.01 -25.08 22.45
CA GLU A 132 -7.47 -23.78 22.92
C GLU A 132 -8.36 -23.09 21.88
N MET A 133 -9.55 -23.62 21.62
CA MET A 133 -10.47 -23.13 20.58
C MET A 133 -10.77 -21.62 20.65
N ILE A 134 -10.89 -21.06 21.86
CA ILE A 134 -11.09 -19.60 22.05
C ILE A 134 -9.88 -18.80 21.55
N ASN A 135 -8.66 -19.30 21.77
CA ASN A 135 -7.44 -18.61 21.36
C ASN A 135 -7.19 -18.77 19.85
N VAL A 136 -7.57 -19.90 19.25
CA VAL A 136 -7.61 -20.07 17.79
C VAL A 136 -8.50 -19.01 17.16
N PHE A 137 -9.72 -18.85 17.66
CA PHE A 137 -10.65 -17.85 17.13
C PHE A 137 -10.11 -16.41 17.27
N LYS A 138 -9.53 -16.08 18.43
CA LYS A 138 -8.87 -14.78 18.64
C LYS A 138 -7.70 -14.54 17.68
N ALA A 139 -6.86 -15.55 17.45
CA ALA A 139 -5.70 -15.46 16.55
C ALA A 139 -6.11 -15.27 15.08
N VAL A 140 -7.12 -16.01 14.60
CA VAL A 140 -7.66 -15.84 13.25
C VAL A 140 -8.31 -14.48 13.08
N LYS A 141 -9.10 -14.02 14.07
CA LYS A 141 -9.74 -12.70 14.04
C LYS A 141 -8.72 -11.55 14.04
N ALA A 142 -7.55 -11.74 14.66
CA ALA A 142 -6.47 -10.76 14.60
C ALA A 142 -5.92 -10.54 13.18
N ILE A 143 -5.95 -11.57 12.32
CA ILE A 143 -5.50 -11.49 10.91
C ILE A 143 -6.57 -10.81 10.04
N TYR A 144 -7.80 -11.30 10.05
CA TYR A 144 -8.85 -10.84 9.13
C TYR A 144 -9.64 -9.63 9.66
N GLY A 145 -9.56 -9.32 10.96
CA GLY A 145 -10.28 -8.22 11.60
C GLY A 145 -11.72 -8.57 11.93
N PRO A 146 -12.48 -7.64 12.56
CA PRO A 146 -13.93 -7.77 12.57
C PRO A 146 -14.41 -7.69 11.13
N CYS A 147 -15.07 -8.75 10.64
CA CYS A 147 -15.98 -8.60 9.52
C CYS A 147 -16.99 -7.52 9.92
N ILE A 148 -17.11 -6.51 9.05
CA ILE A 148 -18.15 -5.48 9.13
C ILE A 148 -19.51 -6.16 9.22
#